data_AF-A0A2E5E120-F1
#
_entry.id   AF-A0A2E5E120-F1
#
_cell.length_a   1.000
_cell.length_b   1.000
_cell.length_c   1.000
_cell.angle_alpha   90.00
_cell.angle_beta   90.00
_cell.angle_gamma   90.00
#
_symmetry.space_group_name_H-M   'P 1'
#
loop_
_entity.id
_entity.type
_entity.pdbx_description
1 polymer ?
#
loop_
_entity_poly.entity_id
_entity_poly.type
_entity_poly.pdbx_seq_one_letter_code
_entity_poly.pdbx_strand_id
1 'polypeptide(L)'
;MDRMTIRTSIVPGLFTALLVVLGGCSPQFKPTDLDGTWIGQDHTINSRGKSLTTKQITLNVDSDGLITGETTWTLVEGPGGNHNDKPVTSDAEEVMGAFDASTGEFYLVETRENGMWHGRMLSKDRLRAFLVQTGEKPVVATVELERQFD
;
A
#
# COMPACT_ATOMS: atom_id res chain seq x y z
N MET A 1 -10.83 89.74 0.11
CA MET A 1 -10.00 88.91 1.00
C MET A 1 -10.69 87.56 1.12
N ASP A 2 -10.43 86.68 0.15
CA ASP A 2 -11.02 85.33 0.09
C ASP A 2 -10.20 84.35 0.91
N ARG A 3 -10.84 83.66 1.85
CA ARG A 3 -10.24 82.54 2.62
C ARG A 3 -10.55 81.23 1.89
N MET A 4 -9.54 80.70 1.22
CA MET A 4 -9.54 79.37 0.61
C MET A 4 -9.46 78.30 1.72
N THR A 5 -10.49 77.47 1.83
CA THR A 5 -10.55 76.35 2.78
C THR A 5 -10.13 75.07 2.06
N ILE A 6 -9.00 74.49 2.44
CA ILE A 6 -8.49 73.22 1.91
C ILE A 6 -9.17 72.07 2.68
N ARG A 7 -9.90 71.21 1.97
CA ARG A 7 -10.45 69.96 2.50
C ARG A 7 -9.48 68.82 2.20
N THR A 8 -8.90 68.23 3.25
CA THR A 8 -8.05 67.05 3.15
C THR A 8 -8.93 65.80 3.30
N SER A 9 -9.10 65.05 2.21
CA SER A 9 -9.81 63.77 2.21
C SER A 9 -8.89 62.66 2.70
N ILE A 10 -9.24 62.04 3.84
CA ILE A 10 -8.57 60.84 4.35
C ILE A 10 -9.23 59.63 3.70
N VAL A 11 -8.48 58.89 2.87
CA VAL A 11 -8.90 57.61 2.31
C VAL A 11 -8.61 56.52 3.34
N PRO A 12 -9.59 55.73 3.81
CA PRO A 12 -9.32 54.59 4.68
C PRO A 12 -8.77 53.45 3.82
N GLY A 13 -7.50 53.10 4.02
CA GLY A 13 -6.90 51.91 3.44
C GLY A 13 -7.48 50.65 4.07
N LEU A 14 -8.16 49.83 3.28
CA LEU A 14 -8.50 48.45 3.62
C LEU A 14 -7.20 47.64 3.75
N PHE A 15 -6.85 47.25 4.98
CA PHE A 15 -5.88 46.18 5.23
C PHE A 15 -6.56 44.83 5.02
N THR A 16 -6.39 44.24 3.85
CA THR A 16 -6.80 42.85 3.60
C THR A 16 -5.77 41.93 4.25
N ALA A 17 -6.10 41.36 5.41
CA ALA A 17 -5.28 40.35 6.06
C ALA A 17 -5.26 39.07 5.20
N LEU A 18 -4.12 38.79 4.58
CA LEU A 18 -3.87 37.57 3.82
C LEU A 18 -3.70 36.41 4.81
N LEU A 19 -4.75 35.60 4.99
CA LEU A 19 -4.68 34.34 5.73
C LEU A 19 -3.88 33.33 4.91
N VAL A 20 -2.60 33.18 5.22
CA VAL A 20 -1.77 32.07 4.75
C VAL A 20 -2.24 30.82 5.48
N VAL A 21 -3.11 30.04 4.84
CA VAL A 21 -3.45 28.69 5.31
C VAL A 21 -2.21 27.84 5.06
N LEU A 22 -1.39 27.68 6.10
CA LEU A 22 -0.35 26.66 6.15
C LEU A 22 -1.06 25.31 6.08
N GLY A 23 -1.23 24.77 4.87
CA GLY A 23 -1.73 23.43 4.65
C GLY A 23 -0.78 22.46 5.32
N GLY A 24 -1.12 22.00 6.52
CA GLY A 24 -0.37 20.96 7.21
C GLY A 24 -0.31 19.73 6.32
N CYS A 25 0.90 19.20 6.12
CA CYS A 25 1.11 17.91 5.47
C CYS A 25 0.34 16.85 6.24
N SER A 26 -0.90 16.60 5.83
CA SER A 26 -1.65 15.44 6.29
C SER A 26 -1.10 14.24 5.52
N PRO A 27 -0.74 13.15 6.21
CA PRO A 27 -0.30 11.95 5.53
C PRO A 27 -1.40 11.48 4.57
N GLN A 28 -0.98 11.01 3.40
CA GLN A 28 -1.89 10.59 2.33
C GLN A 28 -2.80 9.44 2.78
N PHE A 29 -2.27 8.57 3.65
CA PHE A 29 -2.98 7.42 4.22
C PHE A 29 -2.92 7.44 5.75
N LYS A 30 -3.72 6.58 6.36
CA LYS A 30 -3.64 6.21 7.79
C LYS A 30 -3.22 4.74 7.90
N PRO A 31 -2.58 4.30 9.00
CA PRO A 31 -2.22 2.89 9.18
C PRO A 31 -3.39 1.93 8.92
N THR A 32 -4.57 2.27 9.44
CA THR A 32 -5.81 1.49 9.26
C THR A 32 -6.33 1.44 7.82
N ASP A 33 -5.85 2.28 6.89
CA ASP A 33 -6.23 2.18 5.48
C ASP A 33 -5.65 0.93 4.81
N LEU A 34 -4.62 0.28 5.38
CA LEU A 34 -4.07 -0.99 4.88
C LEU A 34 -4.71 -2.24 5.54
N ASP A 35 -5.33 -2.07 6.71
CA ASP A 35 -5.99 -3.16 7.47
C ASP A 35 -7.12 -3.81 6.67
N GLY A 36 -7.28 -5.13 6.77
CA GLY A 36 -8.36 -5.90 6.18
C GLY A 36 -7.91 -6.95 5.16
N THR A 37 -8.87 -7.44 4.38
CA THR A 37 -8.66 -8.48 3.36
C THR A 37 -8.59 -7.88 1.96
N TRP A 38 -7.63 -8.37 1.19
CA TRP A 38 -7.28 -7.93 -0.15
C TRP A 38 -7.23 -9.13 -1.07
N ILE A 39 -7.86 -9.05 -2.24
CA ILE A 39 -7.97 -10.15 -3.20
C ILE A 39 -7.55 -9.69 -4.58
N GLY A 40 -6.98 -10.59 -5.36
CA GLY A 40 -6.60 -10.28 -6.73
C GLY A 40 -5.85 -11.41 -7.39
N GLN A 41 -4.93 -11.06 -8.29
CA GLN A 41 -4.15 -12.04 -9.04
C GLN A 41 -2.67 -11.74 -8.95
N ASP A 42 -1.87 -12.80 -8.99
CA ASP A 42 -0.44 -12.71 -9.20
C ASP A 42 0.02 -13.37 -10.50
N HIS A 43 1.02 -12.74 -11.11
CA HIS A 43 1.83 -13.36 -12.14
C HIS A 43 3.15 -13.75 -11.52
N THR A 44 3.37 -15.05 -11.43
CA THR A 44 4.49 -15.64 -10.70
C THR A 44 5.43 -16.37 -11.64
N ILE A 45 6.74 -16.25 -11.42
CA ILE A 45 7.76 -17.09 -12.05
C ILE A 45 8.58 -17.78 -10.98
N ASN A 46 8.77 -19.09 -11.15
CA ASN A 46 9.65 -19.91 -10.31
C ASN A 46 10.45 -20.90 -11.18
N SER A 47 11.17 -21.82 -10.55
CA SER A 47 11.97 -22.84 -11.25
C SER A 47 11.17 -23.78 -12.16
N ARG A 48 9.84 -23.84 -12.02
CA ARG A 48 8.93 -24.66 -12.85
C ARG A 48 8.30 -23.88 -14.00
N GLY A 49 8.42 -22.55 -14.03
CA GLY A 49 7.91 -21.70 -15.08
C GLY A 49 6.99 -20.59 -14.57
N LYS A 50 6.17 -20.06 -15.48
CA LYS A 50 5.23 -18.97 -15.20
C LYS A 50 3.87 -19.52 -14.79
N SER A 51 3.28 -18.97 -13.73
CA SER A 51 1.93 -19.28 -13.27
C SER A 51 1.09 -18.02 -13.13
N LEU A 52 -0.21 -18.17 -13.30
CA LEU A 52 -1.22 -17.22 -12.86
C LEU A 52 -1.90 -17.82 -11.62
N THR A 53 -2.01 -17.05 -10.55
CA THR A 53 -2.73 -17.49 -9.35
C THR A 53 -3.70 -16.41 -8.87
N THR A 54 -4.74 -16.83 -8.15
CA THR A 54 -5.55 -15.93 -7.32
C THR A 54 -4.85 -15.77 -5.98
N LYS A 55 -4.71 -14.54 -5.53
CA LYS A 55 -4.08 -14.18 -4.26
C LYS A 55 -5.12 -13.60 -3.31
N GLN A 56 -5.05 -13.98 -2.05
CA GLN A 56 -5.71 -13.28 -0.95
C GLN A 56 -4.65 -12.91 0.10
N ILE A 57 -4.77 -11.72 0.68
CA ILE A 57 -3.95 -11.26 1.79
C ILE A 57 -4.87 -10.67 2.85
N THR A 58 -4.78 -11.17 4.08
CA THR A 58 -5.49 -10.63 5.23
C THR A 58 -4.46 -10.02 6.18
N LEU A 59 -4.57 -8.71 6.41
CA LEU A 59 -3.63 -7.93 7.22
C LEU A 59 -4.35 -7.33 8.43
N ASN A 60 -3.70 -7.40 9.58
CA ASN A 60 -3.99 -6.58 10.74
C ASN A 60 -2.89 -5.54 10.90
N VAL A 61 -3.27 -4.26 10.92
CA VAL A 61 -2.33 -3.14 11.01
C VAL A 61 -2.63 -2.30 12.24
N ASP A 62 -1.65 -2.19 13.14
CA ASP A 62 -1.80 -1.40 14.36
C ASP A 62 -1.61 0.11 14.12
N SER A 63 -1.75 0.91 15.18
CA SER A 63 -1.60 2.37 15.10
C SER A 63 -0.18 2.84 14.78
N ASP A 64 0.82 1.99 15.01
CA ASP A 64 2.23 2.29 14.74
C ASP A 64 2.65 1.82 13.33
N GLY A 65 1.72 1.20 12.59
CA GLY A 65 1.96 0.68 11.24
C GLY A 65 2.64 -0.69 11.24
N LEU A 66 2.68 -1.41 12.36
CA LEU A 66 3.16 -2.79 12.38
C LEU A 66 2.07 -3.73 11.87
N ILE A 67 2.50 -4.73 11.10
CA ILE A 67 1.61 -5.62 10.36
C ILE A 67 1.79 -7.05 10.85
N THR A 68 0.67 -7.74 11.08
CA THR A 68 0.60 -9.21 11.11
C THR A 68 -0.46 -9.68 10.11
N GLY A 69 -0.33 -10.89 9.58
CA GLY A 69 -1.31 -11.37 8.62
C GLY A 69 -1.02 -12.73 8.03
N GLU A 70 -1.82 -13.07 7.02
CA GLU A 70 -1.69 -14.30 6.23
C GLU A 70 -1.84 -13.96 4.75
N THR A 71 -1.03 -14.61 3.91
CA THR A 71 -1.21 -14.61 2.46
C THR A 71 -1.59 -16.00 2.01
N THR A 72 -2.53 -16.12 1.08
CA THR A 72 -2.88 -17.38 0.43
C THR A 72 -2.85 -17.21 -1.08
N TRP A 73 -2.60 -18.31 -1.78
CA TRP A 73 -2.70 -18.34 -3.23
C TRP A 73 -3.36 -19.62 -3.72
N THR A 74 -4.00 -19.57 -4.89
CA THR A 74 -4.58 -20.73 -5.58
C THR A 74 -4.30 -20.65 -7.07
N LEU A 75 -3.78 -21.74 -7.64
CA LEU A 75 -3.41 -21.85 -9.04
C LEU A 75 -4.63 -21.66 -9.95
N VAL A 76 -4.49 -20.74 -10.91
CA VAL A 76 -5.44 -20.55 -12.01
C VAL A 76 -4.90 -21.23 -13.27
N GLU A 77 -3.64 -20.97 -13.60
CA GLU A 77 -2.98 -21.51 -14.80
C GLU A 77 -1.47 -21.70 -14.57
N GLY A 78 -0.90 -22.73 -15.19
CA GLY A 78 0.55 -22.98 -15.20
C GLY A 78 0.99 -24.09 -14.24
N PRO A 79 2.28 -24.14 -13.88
CA PRO A 79 2.85 -25.21 -13.06
C PRO A 79 2.53 -25.10 -11.57
N GLY A 80 2.30 -23.89 -11.04
CA GLY A 80 2.10 -23.66 -9.60
C GLY A 80 3.39 -23.70 -8.76
N GLY A 81 3.22 -23.86 -7.45
CA GLY A 81 4.29 -23.87 -6.45
C GLY A 81 4.86 -25.25 -6.13
N ASN A 82 5.70 -25.33 -5.10
CA ASN A 82 6.22 -26.60 -4.57
C ASN A 82 6.16 -26.59 -3.05
N HIS A 83 5.82 -27.74 -2.46
CA HIS A 83 5.94 -27.97 -1.04
C HIS A 83 6.68 -29.31 -0.84
N ASN A 84 7.86 -29.28 -0.22
CA ASN A 84 8.72 -30.46 -0.05
C ASN A 84 8.95 -31.23 -1.37
N ASP A 85 9.35 -30.51 -2.43
CA ASP A 85 9.56 -31.00 -3.80
C ASP A 85 8.33 -31.60 -4.51
N LYS A 86 7.14 -31.49 -3.91
CA LYS A 86 5.88 -31.90 -4.55
C LYS A 86 5.17 -30.68 -5.13
N PRO A 87 4.68 -30.77 -6.38
CA PRO A 87 3.80 -29.75 -6.94
C PRO A 87 2.57 -29.54 -6.05
N VAL A 88 2.24 -28.28 -5.80
CA VAL A 88 1.00 -27.88 -5.10
C VAL A 88 0.25 -26.84 -5.93
N THR A 89 -1.06 -26.79 -5.76
CA THR A 89 -1.96 -25.85 -6.47
C THR A 89 -2.47 -24.74 -5.56
N SER A 90 -2.09 -24.72 -4.29
CA SER A 90 -2.44 -23.68 -3.33
C SER A 90 -1.48 -23.75 -2.15
N ASP A 91 -1.26 -22.63 -1.48
CA ASP A 91 -0.57 -22.58 -0.20
C ASP A 91 -0.98 -21.34 0.61
N ALA A 92 -0.59 -21.33 1.89
CA ALA A 92 -0.80 -20.24 2.83
C ALA A 92 0.47 -19.96 3.64
N GLU A 93 0.79 -18.69 3.84
CA GLU A 93 1.97 -18.24 4.58
C GLU A 93 1.62 -17.11 5.55
N GLU A 94 2.08 -17.25 6.79
CA GLU A 94 2.01 -16.20 7.80
C GLU A 94 3.05 -15.12 7.48
N VAL A 95 2.64 -13.85 7.60
CA VAL A 95 3.47 -12.69 7.31
C VAL A 95 3.49 -11.68 8.45
N MET A 96 4.60 -10.96 8.55
CA MET A 96 4.75 -9.80 9.43
C MET A 96 5.46 -8.67 8.69
N GLY A 97 5.28 -7.42 9.12
CA GLY A 97 5.79 -6.30 8.34
C GLY A 97 5.58 -4.93 8.94
N ALA A 98 5.79 -3.92 8.10
CA ALA A 98 5.59 -2.52 8.45
C ALA A 98 4.98 -1.75 7.27
N PHE A 99 4.18 -0.73 7.60
CA PHE A 99 3.51 0.17 6.68
C PHE A 99 3.88 1.62 6.97
N ASP A 100 4.39 2.32 5.96
CA ASP A 100 4.58 3.76 6.01
C ASP A 100 3.38 4.47 5.38
N ALA A 101 2.47 4.93 6.23
CA ALA A 101 1.27 5.65 5.82
C ALA A 101 1.55 7.00 5.13
N SER A 102 2.77 7.55 5.26
CA SER A 102 3.14 8.81 4.62
C SER A 102 3.42 8.64 3.12
N THR A 103 3.95 7.49 2.72
CA THR A 103 4.29 7.14 1.33
C THR A 103 3.30 6.16 0.70
N GLY A 104 2.58 5.42 1.54
CA GLY A 104 1.74 4.30 1.17
C GLY A 104 2.52 3.01 0.93
N GLU A 105 3.82 2.96 1.23
CA GLU A 105 4.66 1.76 1.04
C GLU A 105 4.54 0.80 2.21
N PHE A 106 4.56 -0.50 1.93
CA PHE A 106 4.61 -1.55 2.94
C PHE A 106 5.62 -2.63 2.58
N TYR A 107 6.14 -3.28 3.62
CA TYR A 107 7.06 -4.41 3.51
C TYR A 107 6.52 -5.56 4.34
N LEU A 108 6.50 -6.77 3.78
CA LEU A 108 6.16 -7.98 4.52
C LEU A 108 7.29 -8.99 4.39
N VAL A 109 7.46 -9.83 5.39
CA VAL A 109 8.29 -11.02 5.33
C VAL A 109 7.43 -12.23 5.65
N GLU A 110 7.62 -13.30 4.89
CA GLU A 110 7.06 -14.61 5.20
C GLU A 110 7.83 -15.22 6.36
N THR A 111 7.12 -15.88 7.26
CA THR A 111 7.71 -16.36 8.53
C THR A 111 8.29 -17.77 8.41
N ARG A 112 7.77 -18.59 7.48
CA ARG A 112 8.24 -19.97 7.25
C ARG A 112 9.13 -20.09 6.02
N GLU A 113 8.99 -19.17 5.07
CA GLU A 113 9.77 -19.13 3.84
C GLU A 113 10.57 -17.83 3.73
N ASN A 114 11.59 -17.81 2.86
CA ASN A 114 12.46 -16.65 2.67
C ASN A 114 11.85 -15.60 1.71
N GLY A 115 10.53 -15.44 1.73
CA GLY A 115 9.80 -14.50 0.90
C GLY A 115 9.76 -13.11 1.52
N MET A 116 10.03 -12.11 0.70
CA MET A 116 9.91 -10.70 1.05
C MET A 116 8.99 -10.00 0.06
N TRP A 117 8.05 -9.23 0.60
CA TRP A 117 7.12 -8.42 -0.15
C TRP A 117 7.52 -6.95 -0.06
N HIS A 118 7.45 -6.25 -1.18
CA HIS A 118 7.44 -4.80 -1.22
C HIS A 118 6.22 -4.36 -2.01
N GLY A 119 5.34 -3.60 -1.36
CA GLY A 119 4.13 -3.10 -2.00
C GLY A 119 3.82 -1.66 -1.65
N ARG A 120 2.79 -1.16 -2.33
CA ARG A 120 2.32 0.20 -2.19
C ARG A 120 0.81 0.28 -2.36
N MET A 121 0.17 1.07 -1.51
CA MET A 121 -1.20 1.51 -1.69
C MET A 121 -1.29 2.47 -2.88
N LEU A 122 -2.12 2.13 -3.87
CA LEU A 122 -2.44 2.99 -5.01
C LEU A 122 -3.65 3.88 -4.69
N SER A 123 -4.57 3.35 -3.89
CA SER A 123 -5.72 4.03 -3.29
C SER A 123 -6.12 3.29 -2.01
N LYS A 124 -7.20 3.72 -1.35
CA LYS A 124 -7.75 3.02 -0.17
C LYS A 124 -8.23 1.58 -0.46
N ASP A 125 -8.48 1.29 -1.72
CA ASP A 125 -9.10 0.04 -2.16
C ASP A 125 -8.24 -0.72 -3.18
N ARG A 126 -7.01 -0.24 -3.46
CA ARG A 126 -6.11 -0.88 -4.42
C ARG A 126 -4.66 -0.89 -3.94
N LEU A 127 -4.01 -2.04 -4.13
CA LEU A 127 -2.60 -2.27 -3.84
C LEU A 127 -1.88 -2.77 -5.09
N ARG A 128 -0.57 -2.51 -5.15
CA ARG A 128 0.36 -3.27 -5.98
C ARG A 128 1.53 -3.75 -5.13
N ALA A 129 1.96 -5.00 -5.30
CA ALA A 129 3.09 -5.54 -4.58
C ALA A 129 3.97 -6.44 -5.46
N PHE A 130 5.19 -6.66 -4.98
CA PHE A 130 6.16 -7.59 -5.53
C PHE A 130 6.56 -8.56 -4.43
N LEU A 131 6.51 -9.85 -4.72
CA LEU A 131 7.13 -10.89 -3.89
C LEU A 131 8.48 -11.26 -4.52
N VAL A 132 9.50 -11.34 -3.68
CA VAL A 132 10.82 -11.91 -4.01
C VAL A 132 11.17 -12.92 -2.93
N GLN A 133 11.32 -14.17 -3.34
CA GLN A 133 11.79 -15.27 -2.51
C GLN A 133 13.09 -15.81 -3.09
N THR A 134 14.13 -15.82 -2.27
CA THR A 134 15.46 -16.29 -2.67
C THR A 134 15.71 -17.70 -2.14
N GLY A 135 16.67 -18.41 -2.75
CA GLY A 135 17.08 -19.75 -2.34
C GLY A 135 17.02 -20.76 -3.48
N GLU A 136 16.96 -22.05 -3.12
CA GLU A 136 16.97 -23.15 -4.08
C GLU A 136 15.71 -23.19 -4.96
N LYS A 137 14.56 -22.78 -4.40
CA LYS A 137 13.28 -22.69 -5.10
C LYS A 137 12.87 -21.20 -5.19
N PRO A 138 13.54 -20.39 -6.04
CA PRO A 138 13.28 -18.97 -6.08
C PRO A 138 11.88 -18.69 -6.67
N VAL A 139 11.26 -17.63 -6.17
CA VAL A 139 9.95 -17.14 -6.64
C VAL A 139 10.03 -15.63 -6.81
N VAL A 140 9.48 -15.14 -7.91
CA VAL A 140 9.22 -13.71 -8.10
C VAL A 140 7.79 -13.54 -8.58
N ALA A 141 7.04 -12.64 -7.97
CA ALA A 141 5.67 -12.36 -8.37
C ALA A 141 5.38 -10.86 -8.43
N THR A 142 4.51 -10.47 -9.36
CA THR A 142 3.83 -9.17 -9.36
C THR A 142 2.38 -9.38 -9.00
N VAL A 143 1.85 -8.61 -8.05
CA VAL A 143 0.50 -8.78 -7.52
C VAL A 143 -0.25 -7.46 -7.58
N GLU A 144 -1.48 -7.50 -8.08
CA GLU A 144 -2.44 -6.40 -7.93
C GLU A 144 -3.62 -6.91 -7.13
N LEU A 145 -4.02 -6.13 -6.12
CA LEU A 145 -5.08 -6.51 -5.19
C LEU A 145 -6.08 -5.38 -5.06
N GLU A 146 -7.33 -5.77 -4.87
CA GLU A 146 -8.44 -4.91 -4.52
C GLU A 146 -8.96 -5.27 -3.13
N ARG A 147 -9.49 -4.29 -2.42
CA ARG A 147 -10.09 -4.50 -1.11
C ARG A 147 -11.32 -5.40 -1.26
N GLN A 148 -11.40 -6.45 -0.44
CA GLN A 148 -12.61 -7.24 -0.32
C GLN A 148 -13.60 -6.50 0.59
N PHE A 149 -14.79 -6.23 0.07
CA PHE A 149 -15.92 -5.74 0.84
C PHE A 149 -16.88 -6.90 1.10
N ASP A 150 -17.36 -7.00 2.33
CA ASP A 150 -18.42 -7.94 2.73
C ASP A 150 -19.81 -7.49 2.24
#